data_AF-A0A0W0XZ25-F1
#
_entry.id   AF-A0A0W0XZ25-F1
#
_cell.length_a   1.000
_cell.length_b   1.000
_cell.length_c   1.000
_cell.angle_alpha   90.00
_cell.angle_beta   90.00
_cell.angle_gamma   90.00
#
_symmetry.space_group_name_H-M   'P 1'
#
loop_
_entity.id
_entity.type
_entity.pdbx_description
1 polymer ?
#
loop_
_entity_poly.entity_id
_entity_poly.type
_entity_poly.pdbx_seq_one_letter_code
_entity_poly.pdbx_strand_id
1 'polypeptide(L)'
;MPKRRGFAFDIDNCLLNAAFYRYTQGAEEGYENLQKKLSALEEKAINSNNTEELGSIYQEHLGKLTAIFYKVNRDLIQLFNAEASEYASSDAYVFSNRQCYLDDSINAFTNKSGSGFYYFNLICKAIDATPNNMLMADVFNKQPYGTAMEAIKQFVNLANEYDPKKISEARKQQYKHLEWAHDKSKLIIAIWEMYEFALKYRNDSEKHDFYILDDNPEILNDLHNYLSKYPQMIPQNINLHVIGYEGPLKPDGTQNPELFNRYTPIAGEGSLDIDHIAHVKNIVAVTITKLGRTPGELSEPTQGKPIRDYLSAYQAGFQMGHLECVKHYLPGDQAVVDETPFIEPAASVAPAAAESSAQSKKSFLDRMGSSLLNLPSIVRSKNKEKEPEKGSKYKAKSFPTPPSESAGNLLGKTNSLPTVMSDPDYDVTQSDPLMPPQTATPTHSDQSEANPGARPQFFKPSARPAEAQAQTNILSQHRGGTPKSS
;
A
#
# COMPACT_ATOMS: atom_id res chain seq x y z
N MET A 1 31.72 -9.01 -5.46
CA MET A 1 31.06 -9.49 -4.22
C MET A 1 29.92 -10.41 -4.63
N PRO A 2 29.40 -11.30 -3.77
CA PRO A 2 28.24 -12.10 -4.15
C PRO A 2 27.06 -11.18 -4.49
N LYS A 3 26.19 -11.64 -5.38
CA LYS A 3 24.96 -10.95 -5.77
C LYS A 3 24.06 -10.74 -4.55
N ARG A 4 23.09 -9.83 -4.63
CA ARG A 4 22.06 -9.63 -3.59
C ARG A 4 20.70 -9.88 -4.19
N ARG A 5 19.71 -10.16 -3.33
CA ARG A 5 18.33 -10.28 -3.75
C ARG A 5 17.36 -9.48 -2.90
N GLY A 6 16.36 -8.91 -3.54
CA GLY A 6 15.20 -8.30 -2.91
C GLY A 6 13.96 -9.14 -3.20
N PHE A 7 13.05 -9.24 -2.23
CA PHE A 7 11.75 -9.90 -2.39
C PHE A 7 10.64 -8.91 -2.07
N ALA A 8 9.67 -8.78 -2.96
CA ALA A 8 8.52 -7.91 -2.83
C ALA A 8 7.28 -8.81 -2.81
N PHE A 9 6.67 -8.96 -1.63
CA PHE A 9 5.58 -9.93 -1.42
C PHE A 9 4.23 -9.25 -1.34
N ASP A 10 3.27 -9.71 -2.14
CA ASP A 10 1.87 -9.54 -1.78
C ASP A 10 1.54 -10.39 -0.54
N ILE A 11 1.22 -9.70 0.56
CA ILE A 11 0.93 -10.33 1.85
C ILE A 11 -0.55 -10.71 2.01
N ASP A 12 -1.35 -10.55 0.94
CA ASP A 12 -2.73 -11.01 0.85
C ASP A 12 -2.79 -12.43 0.30
N ASN A 13 -3.45 -12.66 -0.83
CA ASN A 13 -3.79 -14.00 -1.32
C ASN A 13 -2.57 -14.74 -1.87
N CYS A 14 -1.42 -14.08 -2.05
CA CYS A 14 -0.16 -14.75 -2.32
C CYS A 14 0.38 -15.50 -1.07
N LEU A 15 0.66 -14.80 0.03
CA LEU A 15 1.17 -15.45 1.26
C LEU A 15 0.08 -16.10 2.11
N LEU A 16 -1.12 -15.52 2.15
CA LEU A 16 -2.33 -16.05 2.77
C LEU A 16 -3.23 -16.67 1.71
N ASN A 17 -2.67 -17.60 0.94
CA ASN A 17 -3.37 -18.26 -0.16
C ASN A 17 -4.58 -19.09 0.26
N ALA A 18 -5.32 -19.62 -0.72
CA ALA A 18 -6.51 -20.41 -0.49
C ALA A 18 -6.28 -21.59 0.47
N ALA A 19 -5.10 -22.24 0.44
CA ALA A 19 -4.79 -23.31 1.40
C ALA A 19 -4.73 -22.79 2.84
N PHE A 20 -4.15 -21.60 3.06
CA PHE A 20 -4.13 -20.94 4.38
C PHE A 20 -5.54 -20.79 4.93
N TYR A 21 -6.43 -20.15 4.16
CA TYR A 21 -7.81 -19.89 4.58
C TYR A 21 -8.59 -21.18 4.83
N ARG A 22 -8.44 -22.19 3.98
CA ARG A 22 -9.15 -23.45 4.15
C ARG A 22 -8.74 -24.17 5.43
N TYR A 23 -7.45 -24.17 5.77
CA TYR A 23 -6.97 -24.74 7.02
C TYR A 23 -7.43 -23.93 8.25
N THR A 24 -7.33 -22.59 8.23
CA THR A 24 -7.71 -21.77 9.39
C THR A 24 -9.22 -21.73 9.62
N GLN A 25 -10.02 -21.91 8.58
CA GLN A 25 -11.49 -21.96 8.65
C GLN A 25 -12.04 -23.36 8.96
N GLY A 26 -11.19 -24.39 9.03
CA GLY A 26 -11.60 -25.77 9.28
C GLY A 26 -12.38 -26.39 8.11
N ALA A 27 -12.09 -25.96 6.88
CA ALA A 27 -12.69 -26.52 5.66
C ALA A 27 -12.00 -27.84 5.22
N GLU A 28 -10.78 -28.08 5.70
CA GLU A 28 -10.01 -29.29 5.44
C GLU A 28 -10.16 -30.31 6.56
N GLU A 29 -10.15 -31.60 6.21
CA GLU A 29 -10.27 -32.69 7.17
C GLU A 29 -9.12 -32.62 8.21
N GLY A 30 -9.47 -32.78 9.48
CA GLY A 30 -8.51 -32.69 10.60
C GLY A 30 -8.18 -31.27 11.06
N TYR A 31 -8.76 -30.23 10.45
CA TYR A 31 -8.57 -28.85 10.86
C TYR A 31 -9.82 -28.28 11.56
N GLU A 32 -9.61 -27.61 12.69
CA GLU A 32 -10.65 -26.88 13.41
C GLU A 32 -10.71 -25.42 12.92
N ASN A 33 -11.90 -24.81 12.99
CA ASN A 33 -12.02 -23.38 12.73
C ASN A 33 -11.36 -22.58 13.86
N LEU A 34 -10.17 -22.02 13.58
CA LEU A 34 -9.32 -21.39 14.59
C LEU A 34 -9.95 -20.13 15.16
N GLN A 35 -10.62 -19.32 14.34
CA GLN A 35 -11.27 -18.09 14.80
C GLN A 35 -12.44 -18.39 15.73
N LYS A 36 -13.30 -19.34 15.36
CA LYS A 36 -14.43 -19.76 16.20
C LYS A 36 -13.95 -20.32 17.54
N LYS A 37 -12.85 -21.08 17.53
CA LYS A 37 -12.25 -21.61 18.75
C LYS A 37 -11.68 -20.50 19.62
N LEU A 38 -10.96 -19.55 19.03
CA LEU A 38 -10.41 -18.40 19.75
C LEU A 38 -11.53 -17.64 20.47
N SER A 39 -12.58 -17.24 19.76
CA SER A 39 -13.68 -16.49 20.37
C SER A 39 -14.38 -17.24 21.52
N ALA A 40 -14.56 -18.56 21.40
CA ALA A 40 -15.14 -19.36 22.48
C ALA A 40 -14.24 -19.44 23.72
N LEU A 41 -12.92 -19.49 23.53
CA LEU A 41 -11.94 -19.50 24.62
C LEU A 41 -11.80 -18.12 25.27
N GLU A 42 -11.81 -17.04 24.48
CA GLU A 42 -11.83 -15.66 24.97
C GLU A 42 -13.05 -15.38 25.85
N GLU A 43 -14.25 -15.75 25.39
CA GLU A 43 -15.48 -15.58 26.16
C GLU A 43 -15.40 -16.30 27.52
N LYS A 44 -14.88 -17.53 27.52
CA LYS A 44 -14.68 -18.31 28.75
C LYS A 44 -13.68 -17.64 29.70
N ALA A 45 -12.54 -17.18 29.20
CA ALA A 45 -11.48 -16.56 29.99
C ALA A 45 -11.90 -15.18 30.55
N ILE A 46 -12.68 -14.42 29.78
CA ILE A 46 -13.24 -13.13 30.23
C ILE A 46 -14.26 -13.38 31.34
N ASN A 47 -15.14 -14.37 31.19
CA ASN A 47 -16.14 -14.71 32.21
C ASN A 47 -15.50 -15.23 33.50
N SER A 48 -14.29 -15.80 33.45
CA SER A 48 -13.53 -16.24 34.63
C SER A 48 -12.61 -15.16 35.21
N ASN A 49 -12.52 -13.96 34.60
CA ASN A 49 -11.56 -12.90 34.94
C ASN A 49 -10.09 -13.39 34.96
N ASN A 50 -9.75 -14.36 34.11
CA ASN A 50 -8.42 -14.99 34.10
C ASN A 50 -7.55 -14.43 32.96
N THR A 51 -6.83 -13.34 33.22
CA THR A 51 -5.99 -12.66 32.22
C THR A 51 -4.76 -13.48 31.79
N GLU A 52 -4.20 -14.31 32.68
CA GLU A 52 -3.08 -15.21 32.37
C GLU A 52 -3.51 -16.32 31.39
N GLU A 53 -4.70 -16.89 31.60
CA GLU A 53 -5.28 -17.87 30.68
C GLU A 53 -5.50 -17.28 29.28
N LEU A 54 -5.96 -16.02 29.20
CA LEU A 54 -6.13 -15.32 27.93
C LEU A 54 -4.82 -15.17 27.15
N GLY A 55 -3.72 -14.80 27.83
CA GLY A 55 -2.40 -14.74 27.21
C GLY A 55 -1.95 -16.09 26.65
N SER A 56 -2.18 -17.18 27.38
CA SER A 56 -1.87 -18.54 26.93
C SER A 56 -2.69 -18.95 25.71
N ILE A 57 -4.00 -18.65 25.71
CA ILE A 57 -4.91 -18.90 24.57
C ILE A 57 -4.40 -18.19 23.31
N TYR A 58 -3.99 -16.93 23.43
CA TYR A 58 -3.44 -16.15 22.32
C TYR A 58 -2.16 -16.76 21.76
N GLN A 59 -1.23 -17.20 22.61
CA GLN A 59 -0.01 -17.86 22.16
C GLN A 59 -0.29 -19.20 21.48
N GLU A 60 -1.21 -20.01 22.00
CA GLU A 60 -1.62 -21.26 21.35
C GLU A 60 -2.22 -21.01 19.97
N HIS A 61 -3.13 -20.03 19.86
CA HIS A 61 -3.74 -19.65 18.60
C HIS A 61 -2.69 -19.21 17.57
N LEU A 62 -1.79 -18.32 17.97
CA LEU A 62 -0.74 -17.80 17.11
C LEU A 62 0.25 -18.89 16.68
N GLY A 63 0.55 -19.84 17.57
CA GLY A 63 1.35 -21.03 17.25
C GLY A 63 0.71 -21.90 16.15
N LYS A 64 -0.62 -22.07 16.17
CA LYS A 64 -1.34 -22.80 15.12
C LYS A 64 -1.35 -22.05 13.79
N LEU A 65 -1.58 -20.74 13.81
CA LEU A 65 -1.48 -19.89 12.62
C LEU A 65 -0.08 -19.98 11.99
N THR A 66 0.97 -19.89 12.82
CA THR A 66 2.37 -20.05 12.39
C THR A 66 2.60 -21.39 11.69
N ALA A 67 2.14 -22.48 12.29
CA ALA A 67 2.33 -23.82 11.75
C ALA A 67 1.61 -24.00 10.40
N ILE A 68 0.39 -23.49 10.29
CA ILE A 68 -0.37 -23.49 9.02
C ILE A 68 0.34 -22.64 7.97
N PHE A 69 0.78 -21.43 8.33
CA PHE A 69 1.49 -20.53 7.43
C PHE A 69 2.73 -21.19 6.81
N TYR A 70 3.59 -21.79 7.64
CA TYR A 70 4.77 -22.50 7.13
C TYR A 70 4.42 -23.75 6.32
N LYS A 71 3.34 -24.45 6.67
CA LYS A 71 2.88 -25.60 5.90
C LYS A 71 2.48 -25.19 4.48
N VAL A 72 1.67 -24.14 4.32
CA VAL A 72 1.11 -23.74 3.02
C VAL A 72 2.12 -23.01 2.14
N ASN A 73 3.14 -22.38 2.73
CA ASN A 73 4.20 -21.67 2.01
C ASN A 73 5.51 -22.46 1.91
N ARG A 74 5.48 -23.77 2.21
CA ARG A 74 6.68 -24.60 2.24
C ARG A 74 7.44 -24.58 0.92
N ASP A 75 6.74 -24.74 -0.20
CA ASP A 75 7.38 -24.82 -1.52
C ASP A 75 8.01 -23.48 -1.91
N LEU A 76 7.35 -22.36 -1.58
CA LEU A 76 7.90 -21.02 -1.77
C LEU A 76 9.16 -20.78 -0.92
N ILE A 77 9.12 -21.17 0.36
CA ILE A 77 10.28 -21.07 1.27
C ILE A 77 11.44 -21.92 0.77
N GLN A 78 11.16 -23.15 0.32
CA GLN A 78 12.17 -24.06 -0.21
C GLN A 78 12.80 -23.53 -1.50
N LEU A 79 11.99 -22.97 -2.40
CA LEU A 79 12.48 -22.33 -3.61
C LEU A 79 13.55 -21.27 -3.30
N PHE A 80 13.25 -20.34 -2.39
CA PHE A 80 14.20 -19.26 -2.09
C PHE A 80 15.39 -19.71 -1.24
N ASN A 81 15.22 -20.71 -0.39
CA ASN A 81 16.33 -21.24 0.41
C ASN A 81 17.29 -22.11 -0.41
N ALA A 82 16.83 -22.74 -1.49
CA ALA A 82 17.68 -23.55 -2.36
C ALA A 82 18.81 -22.73 -3.02
N GLU A 83 18.56 -21.45 -3.30
CA GLU A 83 19.49 -20.54 -3.97
C GLU A 83 20.21 -19.61 -2.99
N ALA A 84 19.98 -19.74 -1.67
CA ALA A 84 20.46 -18.77 -0.68
C ALA A 84 21.98 -18.58 -0.70
N SER A 85 22.76 -19.63 -0.99
CA SER A 85 24.23 -19.57 -1.07
C SER A 85 24.77 -18.72 -2.22
N GLU A 86 23.95 -18.37 -3.20
CA GLU A 86 24.34 -17.52 -4.33
C GLU A 86 24.33 -16.03 -3.97
N TYR A 87 23.71 -15.67 -2.83
CA TYR A 87 23.46 -14.29 -2.45
C TYR A 87 24.18 -13.91 -1.15
N ALA A 88 24.71 -12.68 -1.11
CA ALA A 88 25.34 -12.11 0.08
C ALA A 88 24.32 -11.72 1.14
N SER A 89 23.12 -11.32 0.72
CA SER A 89 22.03 -10.89 1.59
C SER A 89 20.69 -10.93 0.85
N SER A 90 19.62 -11.02 1.64
CA SER A 90 18.24 -10.89 1.18
C SER A 90 17.53 -9.76 1.92
N ASP A 91 16.83 -8.89 1.18
CA ASP A 91 15.90 -7.91 1.74
C ASP A 91 14.46 -8.27 1.33
N ALA A 92 13.47 -7.92 2.14
CA ALA A 92 12.06 -8.19 1.86
C ALA A 92 11.21 -6.94 2.03
N TYR A 93 10.19 -6.78 1.18
CA TYR A 93 9.33 -5.61 1.04
C TYR A 93 7.86 -6.02 0.93
N VAL A 94 6.95 -5.10 1.21
CA VAL A 94 5.49 -5.33 1.25
C VAL A 94 4.84 -4.85 -0.05
N PHE A 95 4.78 -5.74 -1.03
CA PHE A 95 4.13 -5.53 -2.33
C PHE A 95 2.61 -5.82 -2.30
N SER A 96 1.92 -5.26 -1.31
CA SER A 96 0.47 -5.43 -1.12
C SER A 96 -0.24 -4.09 -1.13
N ASN A 97 -1.54 -4.08 -1.41
CA ASN A 97 -2.35 -2.88 -1.18
C ASN A 97 -2.57 -2.58 0.31
N ARG A 98 -2.15 -3.46 1.23
CA ARG A 98 -2.09 -3.20 2.67
C ARG A 98 -0.96 -2.23 3.03
N GLN A 99 -1.12 -0.96 2.65
CA GLN A 99 -0.09 0.08 2.87
C GLN A 99 -0.45 1.06 4.01
N CYS A 100 -1.61 0.88 4.64
CA CYS A 100 -2.02 1.66 5.81
C CYS A 100 -2.87 0.83 6.79
N TYR A 101 -3.23 1.45 7.92
CA TYR A 101 -4.12 0.83 8.91
C TYR A 101 -5.48 0.45 8.35
N LEU A 102 -6.08 1.32 7.53
CA LEU A 102 -7.41 1.07 7.00
C LEU A 102 -7.38 -0.16 6.08
N ASP A 103 -6.41 -0.24 5.17
CA ASP A 103 -6.26 -1.38 4.26
C ASP A 103 -6.04 -2.70 4.98
N ASP A 104 -5.08 -2.73 5.92
CA ASP A 104 -4.78 -3.97 6.66
C ASP A 104 -5.98 -4.39 7.52
N SER A 105 -6.69 -3.44 8.15
CA SER A 105 -7.83 -3.75 9.01
C SER A 105 -9.05 -4.24 8.24
N ILE A 106 -9.36 -3.64 7.08
CA ILE A 106 -10.46 -4.08 6.22
C ILE A 106 -10.19 -5.47 5.68
N ASN A 107 -8.96 -5.73 5.20
CA ASN A 107 -8.59 -7.04 4.70
C ASN A 107 -8.57 -8.10 5.81
N ALA A 108 -7.99 -7.79 6.97
CA ALA A 108 -8.03 -8.66 8.14
C ALA A 108 -9.46 -9.02 8.56
N PHE A 109 -10.36 -8.02 8.61
CA PHE A 109 -11.76 -8.24 8.94
C PHE A 109 -12.49 -9.09 7.90
N THR A 110 -12.25 -8.83 6.62
CA THR A 110 -12.91 -9.54 5.51
C THR A 110 -12.50 -11.00 5.48
N ASN A 111 -11.20 -11.26 5.61
CA ASN A 111 -10.61 -12.58 5.43
C ASN A 111 -10.48 -13.39 6.73
N LYS A 112 -10.73 -12.76 7.90
CA LYS A 112 -10.56 -13.37 9.23
C LYS A 112 -9.14 -13.94 9.43
N SER A 113 -8.14 -13.16 9.02
CA SER A 113 -6.72 -13.55 9.05
C SER A 113 -5.90 -12.86 10.14
N GLY A 114 -6.45 -11.83 10.78
CA GLY A 114 -5.64 -10.85 11.50
C GLY A 114 -4.78 -10.00 10.55
N SER A 115 -3.84 -9.25 11.14
CA SER A 115 -2.92 -8.37 10.40
C SER A 115 -1.98 -9.16 9.48
N GLY A 116 -1.81 -8.67 8.25
CA GLY A 116 -0.91 -9.26 7.25
C GLY A 116 0.57 -9.16 7.64
N PHE A 117 0.95 -8.12 8.39
CA PHE A 117 2.33 -7.84 8.75
C PHE A 117 2.94 -8.88 9.69
N TYR A 118 2.12 -9.61 10.43
CA TYR A 118 2.57 -10.77 11.18
C TYR A 118 3.15 -11.86 10.26
N TYR A 119 2.43 -12.18 9.18
CA TYR A 119 2.83 -13.21 8.22
C TYR A 119 4.00 -12.77 7.34
N PHE A 120 4.08 -11.47 7.02
CA PHE A 120 5.26 -10.88 6.41
C PHE A 120 6.53 -11.17 7.22
N ASN A 121 6.50 -10.92 8.54
CA ASN A 121 7.63 -11.22 9.40
C ASN A 121 7.95 -12.73 9.46
N LEU A 122 6.94 -13.60 9.38
CA LEU A 122 7.16 -15.06 9.33
C LEU A 122 7.88 -15.49 8.06
N ILE A 123 7.51 -14.95 6.89
CA ILE A 123 8.19 -15.30 5.63
C ILE A 123 9.62 -14.76 5.62
N CYS A 124 9.84 -13.51 6.04
CA CYS A 124 11.17 -12.90 6.13
C CYS A 124 12.11 -13.76 6.98
N LYS A 125 11.63 -14.20 8.16
CA LYS A 125 12.38 -15.10 9.04
C LYS A 125 12.68 -16.46 8.39
N ALA A 126 11.73 -17.02 7.64
CA ALA A 126 11.89 -18.34 7.03
C ALA A 126 12.89 -18.38 5.85
N ILE A 127 13.11 -17.23 5.20
CA ILE A 127 14.03 -17.10 4.06
C ILE A 127 15.29 -16.29 4.38
N ASP A 128 15.51 -15.99 5.67
CA ASP A 128 16.62 -15.16 6.17
C ASP A 128 16.73 -13.81 5.45
N ALA A 129 15.60 -13.14 5.26
CA ALA A 129 15.51 -11.81 4.67
C ALA A 129 15.34 -10.73 5.73
N THR A 130 16.02 -9.60 5.54
CA THR A 130 15.84 -8.40 6.36
C THR A 130 14.56 -7.69 5.92
N PRO A 131 13.55 -7.52 6.80
CA PRO A 131 12.34 -6.82 6.44
C PRO A 131 12.61 -5.31 6.28
N ASN A 132 12.09 -4.74 5.19
CA ASN A 132 11.89 -3.31 5.04
C ASN A 132 10.47 -2.98 5.51
N ASN A 133 10.36 -2.07 6.49
CA ASN A 133 9.09 -1.74 7.13
C ASN A 133 8.41 -0.51 6.50
N MET A 134 8.96 0.07 5.44
CA MET A 134 8.35 1.19 4.75
C MET A 134 7.00 0.77 4.16
N LEU A 135 6.00 1.64 4.31
CA LEU A 135 4.75 1.57 3.59
C LEU A 135 4.52 2.86 2.80
N MET A 136 3.73 2.82 1.73
CA MET A 136 3.43 4.00 0.92
C MET A 136 2.78 5.12 1.74
N ALA A 137 2.04 4.79 2.80
CA ALA A 137 1.53 5.80 3.73
C ALA A 137 2.66 6.62 4.39
N ASP A 138 3.84 6.05 4.64
CA ASP A 138 4.99 6.81 5.13
C ASP A 138 5.47 7.81 4.06
N VAL A 139 5.60 7.35 2.82
CA VAL A 139 6.09 8.15 1.67
C VAL A 139 5.18 9.33 1.37
N PHE A 140 3.86 9.12 1.30
CA PHE A 140 2.90 10.17 0.98
C PHE A 140 2.73 11.18 2.11
N ASN A 141 2.91 10.76 3.37
CA ASN A 141 2.75 11.63 4.54
C ASN A 141 4.07 12.15 5.11
N LYS A 142 5.19 11.95 4.39
CA LYS A 142 6.54 12.37 4.80
C LYS A 142 6.91 11.90 6.22
N GLN A 143 6.54 10.66 6.55
CA GLN A 143 6.88 10.06 7.83
C GLN A 143 8.18 9.27 7.72
N PRO A 144 8.92 9.08 8.82
CA PRO A 144 9.98 8.08 8.89
C PRO A 144 9.44 6.70 8.49
N TYR A 145 10.24 5.93 7.75
CA TYR A 145 9.83 4.60 7.30
C TYR A 145 9.51 3.67 8.48
N GLY A 146 8.39 2.97 8.39
CA GLY A 146 7.89 2.10 9.45
C GLY A 146 6.89 2.77 10.39
N THR A 147 6.67 4.08 10.30
CA THR A 147 5.71 4.80 11.15
C THR A 147 4.29 4.24 10.99
N ALA A 148 3.85 4.03 9.76
CA ALA A 148 2.55 3.44 9.45
C ALA A 148 2.43 2.01 9.98
N MET A 149 3.46 1.18 9.81
CA MET A 149 3.45 -0.19 10.32
C MET A 149 3.42 -0.24 11.86
N GLU A 150 4.17 0.63 12.54
CA GLU A 150 4.12 0.74 14.01
C GLU A 150 2.76 1.22 14.50
N ALA A 151 2.12 2.16 13.79
CA ALA A 151 0.75 2.58 14.12
C ALA A 151 -0.23 1.40 14.04
N ILE A 152 -0.09 0.51 13.04
CA ILE A 152 -0.92 -0.69 12.89
C ILE A 152 -0.74 -1.65 14.07
N LYS A 153 0.51 -1.91 14.47
CA LYS A 153 0.81 -2.80 15.60
C LYS A 153 0.13 -2.38 16.91
N GLN A 154 -0.10 -1.09 17.10
CA GLN A 154 -0.81 -0.59 18.29
C GLN A 154 -2.26 -1.07 18.37
N PHE A 155 -2.92 -1.29 17.21
CA PHE A 155 -4.31 -1.76 17.14
C PHE A 155 -4.45 -3.28 17.19
N VAL A 156 -3.36 -4.02 17.01
CA VAL A 156 -3.34 -5.48 17.00
C VAL A 156 -3.11 -6.01 18.42
N ASN A 157 -3.74 -7.14 18.76
CA ASN A 157 -3.59 -7.85 20.02
C ASN A 157 -2.59 -9.02 19.90
N LEU A 158 -2.33 -9.73 21.00
CA LEU A 158 -1.35 -10.84 21.02
C LEU A 158 -1.78 -12.06 20.18
N ALA A 159 -3.04 -12.16 19.77
CA ALA A 159 -3.54 -13.18 18.86
C ALA A 159 -3.44 -12.76 17.38
N ASN A 160 -2.79 -11.63 17.08
CA ASN A 160 -2.76 -11.00 15.76
C ASN A 160 -4.11 -10.45 15.27
N GLU A 161 -5.07 -10.25 16.17
CA GLU A 161 -6.41 -9.72 15.85
C GLU A 161 -6.52 -8.22 16.19
N TYR A 162 -7.36 -7.51 15.46
CA TYR A 162 -7.62 -6.09 15.71
C TYR A 162 -8.48 -5.90 16.97
N ASP A 163 -7.97 -5.15 17.94
CA ASP A 163 -8.62 -4.90 19.23
C ASP A 163 -9.76 -3.87 19.10
N PRO A 164 -11.04 -4.28 19.26
CA PRO A 164 -12.17 -3.38 19.10
C PRO A 164 -12.19 -2.23 20.10
N LYS A 165 -11.62 -2.42 21.30
CA LYS A 165 -11.57 -1.38 22.34
C LYS A 165 -10.62 -0.26 21.93
N LYS A 166 -9.40 -0.62 21.50
CA LYS A 166 -8.41 0.36 21.01
C LYS A 166 -8.93 1.14 19.80
N ILE A 167 -9.58 0.45 18.87
CA ILE A 167 -10.19 1.10 17.70
C ILE A 167 -11.30 2.07 18.13
N SER A 168 -12.18 1.65 19.04
CA SER A 168 -13.25 2.50 19.57
C SER A 168 -12.68 3.74 20.27
N GLU A 169 -11.62 3.58 21.06
CA GLU A 169 -10.93 4.70 21.73
C GLU A 169 -10.29 5.66 20.74
N ALA A 170 -9.58 5.16 19.73
CA ALA A 170 -9.00 5.99 18.67
C ALA A 170 -10.07 6.77 17.90
N ARG A 171 -11.22 6.17 17.61
CA ARG A 171 -12.37 6.87 17.00
C ARG A 171 -12.90 7.98 17.89
N LYS A 172 -13.03 7.76 19.21
CA LYS A 172 -13.46 8.79 20.16
C LYS A 172 -12.49 9.97 20.21
N GLN A 173 -11.20 9.70 19.98
CA GLN A 173 -10.16 10.72 19.93
C GLN A 173 -9.93 11.30 18.53
N GLN A 174 -10.80 10.99 17.56
CA GLN A 174 -10.69 11.46 16.18
C GLN A 174 -9.31 11.16 15.56
N TYR A 175 -8.73 10.02 15.92
CA TYR A 175 -7.46 9.57 15.36
C TYR A 175 -7.54 9.52 13.83
N LYS A 176 -6.63 10.24 13.18
CA LYS A 176 -6.45 10.22 11.73
C LYS A 176 -5.32 9.25 11.42
N HIS A 177 -5.63 8.20 10.68
CA HIS A 177 -4.62 7.29 10.16
C HIS A 177 -3.93 7.93 8.96
N LEU A 178 -2.69 7.52 8.72
CA LEU A 178 -1.94 7.86 7.53
C LEU A 178 -2.56 7.11 6.35
N GLU A 179 -2.82 7.82 5.26
CA GLU A 179 -3.40 7.27 4.03
C GLU A 179 -2.43 7.42 2.86
N TRP A 180 -2.70 6.73 1.75
CA TRP A 180 -1.84 6.76 0.58
C TRP A 180 -2.66 6.81 -0.71
N ALA A 181 -2.02 7.16 -1.83
CA ALA A 181 -2.67 7.12 -3.12
C ALA A 181 -2.75 5.69 -3.64
N HIS A 182 -3.89 5.01 -3.42
CA HIS A 182 -4.07 3.61 -3.80
C HIS A 182 -3.89 3.39 -5.31
N ASP A 183 -2.87 2.63 -5.67
CA ASP A 183 -2.63 2.18 -7.04
C ASP A 183 -2.94 0.68 -7.16
N LYS A 184 -4.08 0.36 -7.78
CA LYS A 184 -4.53 -1.02 -7.99
C LYS A 184 -3.52 -1.83 -8.82
N SER A 185 -2.77 -1.18 -9.70
CA SER A 185 -1.75 -1.83 -10.51
C SER A 185 -0.43 -2.07 -9.77
N LYS A 186 -0.30 -1.54 -8.54
CA LYS A 186 0.89 -1.63 -7.68
C LYS A 186 2.19 -1.13 -8.32
N LEU A 187 2.12 -0.38 -9.43
CA LEU A 187 3.30 0.15 -10.12
C LEU A 187 4.12 1.03 -9.18
N ILE A 188 3.47 1.93 -8.43
CA ILE A 188 4.20 2.84 -7.55
C ILE A 188 4.93 2.13 -6.41
N ILE A 189 4.36 1.02 -5.91
CA ILE A 189 5.00 0.19 -4.88
C ILE A 189 6.23 -0.51 -5.49
N ALA A 190 6.05 -1.17 -6.64
CA ALA A 190 7.15 -1.86 -7.34
C ALA A 190 8.32 -0.92 -7.63
N ILE A 191 8.05 0.26 -8.19
CA ILE A 191 9.08 1.25 -8.52
C ILE A 191 9.80 1.71 -7.25
N TRP A 192 9.06 2.07 -6.20
CA TRP A 192 9.68 2.52 -4.96
C TRP A 192 10.62 1.44 -4.38
N GLU A 193 10.13 0.21 -4.23
CA GLU A 193 10.87 -0.87 -3.58
C GLU A 193 12.11 -1.29 -4.38
N MET A 194 12.02 -1.35 -5.72
CA MET A 194 13.16 -1.61 -6.59
C MET A 194 14.25 -0.54 -6.46
N TYR A 195 13.87 0.74 -6.48
CA TYR A 195 14.83 1.84 -6.36
C TYR A 195 15.46 1.90 -4.98
N GLU A 196 14.69 1.70 -3.92
CA GLU A 196 15.23 1.67 -2.56
C GLU A 196 16.27 0.55 -2.41
N PHE A 197 15.95 -0.65 -2.90
CA PHE A 197 16.89 -1.77 -2.92
C PHE A 197 18.14 -1.48 -3.76
N ALA A 198 17.95 -0.93 -4.97
CA ALA A 198 19.03 -0.60 -5.87
C ALA A 198 20.00 0.45 -5.31
N LEU A 199 19.46 1.48 -4.64
CA LEU A 199 20.23 2.57 -4.04
C LEU A 199 21.05 2.09 -2.84
N LYS A 200 20.48 1.20 -2.01
CA LYS A 200 21.17 0.57 -0.88
C LYS A 200 22.46 -0.15 -1.32
N TYR A 201 22.48 -0.68 -2.55
CA TYR A 201 23.61 -1.44 -3.10
C TYR A 201 24.22 -0.83 -4.36
N ARG A 202 24.10 0.49 -4.53
CA ARG A 202 24.57 1.23 -5.72
C ARG A 202 26.07 1.09 -6.05
N ASN A 203 26.88 0.68 -5.06
CA ASN A 203 28.33 0.57 -5.20
C ASN A 203 28.79 -0.86 -5.53
N ASP A 204 27.87 -1.82 -5.57
CA ASP A 204 28.18 -3.20 -5.94
C ASP A 204 28.37 -3.30 -7.47
N SER A 205 29.35 -4.10 -7.89
CA SER A 205 29.68 -4.26 -9.32
C SER A 205 28.75 -5.21 -10.07
N GLU A 206 28.01 -6.06 -9.35
CA GLU A 206 27.12 -7.08 -9.90
C GLU A 206 25.70 -6.55 -10.01
N LYS A 207 24.94 -6.98 -11.03
CA LYS A 207 23.48 -6.80 -11.00
C LYS A 207 22.87 -7.66 -9.91
N HIS A 208 21.83 -7.18 -9.25
CA HIS A 208 21.10 -7.88 -8.19
C HIS A 208 19.77 -8.42 -8.72
N ASP A 209 19.22 -9.45 -8.07
CA ASP A 209 17.89 -9.94 -8.42
C ASP A 209 16.84 -9.25 -7.56
N PHE A 210 15.72 -8.86 -8.15
CA PHE A 210 14.58 -8.37 -7.42
C PHE A 210 13.35 -9.17 -7.82
N TYR A 211 12.70 -9.83 -6.87
CA TYR A 211 11.57 -10.71 -7.12
C TYR A 211 10.28 -10.04 -6.67
N ILE A 212 9.33 -9.86 -7.59
CA ILE A 212 7.96 -9.45 -7.27
C ILE A 212 7.08 -10.69 -7.25
N LEU A 213 6.32 -10.86 -6.18
CA LEU A 213 5.40 -11.98 -5.94
C LEU A 213 3.99 -11.49 -5.70
N ASP A 214 3.04 -12.03 -6.46
CA ASP A 214 1.61 -11.75 -6.35
C ASP A 214 0.81 -13.00 -6.78
N ASP A 215 -0.43 -13.13 -6.34
CA ASP A 215 -1.33 -14.20 -6.81
C ASP A 215 -2.17 -13.75 -8.01
N ASN A 216 -2.29 -12.45 -8.24
CA ASN A 216 -3.19 -11.91 -9.26
C ASN A 216 -2.51 -11.82 -10.64
N PRO A 217 -2.88 -12.68 -11.61
CA PRO A 217 -2.25 -12.67 -12.93
C PRO A 217 -2.54 -11.39 -13.72
N GLU A 218 -3.64 -10.68 -13.47
CA GLU A 218 -3.94 -9.40 -14.15
C GLU A 218 -2.90 -8.34 -13.77
N ILE A 219 -2.64 -8.19 -12.46
CA ILE A 219 -1.63 -7.25 -11.94
C ILE A 219 -0.25 -7.62 -12.48
N LEU A 220 0.12 -8.90 -12.41
CA LEU A 220 1.44 -9.35 -12.87
C LEU A 220 1.64 -9.19 -14.38
N ASN A 221 0.62 -9.51 -15.19
CA ASN A 221 0.65 -9.32 -16.64
C ASN A 221 0.80 -7.84 -16.99
N ASP A 222 0.00 -6.96 -16.39
CA ASP A 222 0.04 -5.52 -16.67
C ASP A 222 1.37 -4.91 -16.25
N LEU A 223 1.87 -5.25 -15.05
CA LEU A 223 3.14 -4.77 -14.54
C LEU A 223 4.32 -5.28 -15.38
N HIS A 224 4.35 -6.57 -15.71
CA HIS A 224 5.41 -7.16 -16.53
C HIS A 224 5.43 -6.58 -17.94
N ASN A 225 4.27 -6.44 -18.58
CA ASN A 225 4.16 -5.83 -19.91
C ASN A 225 4.62 -4.37 -19.89
N TYR A 226 4.22 -3.60 -18.87
CA TYR A 226 4.61 -2.21 -18.71
C TYR A 226 6.12 -2.05 -18.53
N LEU A 227 6.71 -2.80 -17.59
CA LEU A 227 8.14 -2.71 -17.28
C LEU A 227 9.03 -3.33 -18.36
N SER A 228 8.55 -4.32 -19.12
CA SER A 228 9.23 -4.84 -20.30
C SER A 228 9.29 -3.81 -21.43
N LYS A 229 8.21 -3.02 -21.58
CA LYS A 229 8.15 -1.94 -22.57
C LYS A 229 9.01 -0.74 -22.17
N TYR A 230 9.20 -0.53 -20.86
CA TYR A 230 9.90 0.61 -20.31
C TYR A 230 11.00 0.19 -19.30
N PRO A 231 12.05 -0.54 -19.74
CA PRO A 231 13.09 -1.05 -18.85
C PRO A 231 13.89 0.04 -18.12
N GLN A 232 13.86 1.29 -18.61
CA GLN A 232 14.42 2.45 -17.93
C GLN A 232 13.71 2.80 -16.60
N MET A 233 12.52 2.25 -16.36
CA MET A 233 11.82 2.37 -15.08
C MET A 233 12.40 1.43 -14.01
N ILE A 234 13.16 0.42 -14.40
CA ILE A 234 13.84 -0.50 -13.48
C ILE A 234 15.29 -0.03 -13.32
N PRO A 235 15.83 0.09 -12.09
CA PRO A 235 17.21 0.54 -11.90
C PRO A 235 18.24 -0.34 -12.63
N GLN A 236 19.29 0.26 -13.20
CA GLN A 236 20.24 -0.43 -14.09
C GLN A 236 20.99 -1.61 -13.44
N ASN A 237 21.17 -1.59 -12.11
CA ASN A 237 21.80 -2.66 -11.34
C ASN A 237 20.81 -3.75 -10.89
N ILE A 238 19.57 -3.76 -11.40
CA ILE A 238 18.54 -4.76 -11.07
C ILE A 238 18.23 -5.65 -12.27
N ASN A 239 18.04 -6.93 -12.00
CA ASN A 239 17.31 -7.87 -12.85
C ASN A 239 15.99 -8.20 -12.14
N LEU A 240 14.88 -7.78 -12.74
CA LEU A 240 13.56 -7.98 -12.19
C LEU A 240 13.02 -9.36 -12.58
N HIS A 241 12.55 -10.10 -11.59
CA HIS A 241 11.84 -11.37 -11.73
C HIS A 241 10.41 -11.18 -11.25
N VAL A 242 9.44 -11.51 -12.09
CA VAL A 242 8.02 -11.49 -11.71
C VAL A 242 7.53 -12.93 -11.61
N ILE A 243 6.89 -13.27 -10.48
CA ILE A 243 6.46 -14.63 -10.16
C ILE A 243 5.02 -14.60 -9.64
N GLY A 244 4.12 -15.30 -10.34
CA GLY A 244 2.80 -15.64 -9.84
C GLY A 244 2.86 -16.80 -8.85
N TYR A 245 2.23 -16.65 -7.69
CA TYR A 245 2.14 -17.70 -6.68
C TYR A 245 0.76 -17.73 -6.00
N GLU A 246 -0.01 -18.80 -6.25
CA GLU A 246 -1.38 -18.99 -5.72
C GLU A 246 -1.45 -20.03 -4.59
N GLY A 247 -0.31 -20.61 -4.21
CA GLY A 247 -0.22 -21.65 -3.19
C GLY A 247 -0.68 -23.04 -3.65
N PRO A 248 -0.66 -24.04 -2.73
CA PRO A 248 -0.80 -25.45 -3.07
C PRO A 248 -2.23 -25.92 -3.32
N LEU A 249 -3.23 -25.15 -2.89
CA LEU A 249 -4.65 -25.46 -3.09
C LEU A 249 -5.34 -24.30 -3.78
N LYS A 250 -6.28 -24.63 -4.66
CA LYS A 250 -7.23 -23.67 -5.23
C LYS A 250 -8.34 -23.33 -4.23
N PRO A 251 -9.14 -22.26 -4.46
CA PRO A 251 -10.27 -21.91 -3.58
C PRO A 251 -11.27 -23.05 -3.34
N ASP A 252 -11.46 -23.92 -4.33
CA ASP A 252 -12.35 -25.09 -4.24
C ASP A 252 -11.76 -26.27 -3.44
N GLY A 253 -10.49 -26.19 -3.05
CA GLY A 253 -9.75 -27.23 -2.31
C GLY A 253 -9.05 -28.26 -3.17
N THR A 254 -9.13 -28.14 -4.50
CA THR A 254 -8.34 -28.99 -5.40
C THR A 254 -6.87 -28.58 -5.37
N GLN A 255 -5.99 -29.55 -5.65
CA GLN A 255 -4.56 -29.30 -5.73
C GLN A 255 -4.25 -28.31 -6.86
N ASN A 256 -3.31 -27.41 -6.61
CA ASN A 256 -2.76 -26.56 -7.65
C ASN A 256 -1.47 -27.20 -8.22
N PRO A 257 -1.50 -27.76 -9.45
CA PRO A 257 -0.32 -28.39 -10.03
C PRO A 257 0.75 -27.38 -10.47
N GLU A 258 0.36 -26.12 -10.71
CA GLU A 258 1.24 -25.05 -11.20
C GLU A 258 1.36 -23.99 -10.10
N LEU A 259 2.20 -24.28 -9.11
CA LEU A 259 2.41 -23.40 -7.96
C LEU A 259 3.01 -22.05 -8.35
N PHE A 260 3.86 -22.04 -9.37
CA PHE A 260 4.63 -20.88 -9.79
C PHE A 260 4.42 -20.59 -11.27
N ASN A 261 3.98 -19.38 -11.59
CA ASN A 261 3.98 -18.85 -12.95
C ASN A 261 5.15 -17.86 -13.08
N ARG A 262 6.13 -18.16 -13.93
CA ARG A 262 7.35 -17.33 -14.07
C ARG A 262 7.32 -16.53 -15.35
N TYR A 263 7.53 -15.23 -15.22
CA TYR A 263 7.69 -14.34 -16.36
C TYR A 263 9.16 -14.28 -16.80
N THR A 264 9.39 -13.83 -18.03
CA THR A 264 10.76 -13.61 -18.52
C THR A 264 11.41 -12.48 -17.71
N PRO A 265 12.60 -12.68 -17.12
CA PRO A 265 13.27 -11.62 -16.35
C PRO A 265 13.57 -10.38 -17.19
N ILE A 266 13.50 -9.20 -16.57
CA ILE A 266 13.73 -7.91 -17.24
C ILE A 266 15.00 -7.29 -16.64
N ALA A 267 16.00 -7.04 -17.49
CA ALA A 267 17.19 -6.30 -17.08
C ALA A 267 16.87 -4.80 -17.01
N GLY A 268 17.15 -4.15 -15.89
CA GLY A 268 16.94 -2.72 -15.76
C GLY A 268 17.94 -1.88 -16.52
N GLU A 269 17.49 -0.68 -16.91
CA GLU A 269 18.24 0.34 -17.67
C GLU A 269 18.17 1.74 -17.03
N GLY A 270 17.47 1.88 -15.90
CA GLY A 270 17.19 3.14 -15.22
C GLY A 270 18.38 3.71 -14.44
N SER A 271 18.49 5.03 -14.40
CA SER A 271 19.54 5.75 -13.66
C SER A 271 19.42 5.53 -12.16
N LEU A 272 20.54 5.34 -11.47
CA LEU A 272 20.59 5.36 -10.00
C LEU A 272 20.67 6.78 -9.41
N ASP A 273 20.84 7.80 -10.25
CA ASP A 273 20.85 9.21 -9.86
C ASP A 273 19.46 9.81 -10.06
N ILE A 274 18.51 9.35 -9.24
CA ILE A 274 17.11 9.78 -9.26
C ILE A 274 16.57 9.93 -7.85
N ASP A 275 15.79 10.99 -7.63
CA ASP A 275 14.90 11.08 -6.48
C ASP A 275 13.68 10.19 -6.73
N HIS A 276 13.78 8.92 -6.32
CA HIS A 276 12.74 7.92 -6.54
C HIS A 276 11.44 8.24 -5.79
N ILE A 277 11.50 8.97 -4.66
CA ILE A 277 10.31 9.42 -3.93
C ILE A 277 9.55 10.45 -4.75
N ALA A 278 10.24 11.48 -5.24
CA ALA A 278 9.64 12.48 -6.13
C ALA A 278 9.11 11.84 -7.41
N HIS A 279 9.83 10.86 -7.96
CA HIS A 279 9.40 10.12 -9.14
C HIS A 279 8.06 9.38 -8.91
N VAL A 280 7.95 8.63 -7.81
CA VAL A 280 6.72 7.93 -7.43
C VAL A 280 5.54 8.89 -7.25
N LYS A 281 5.75 10.02 -6.57
CA LYS A 281 4.70 11.04 -6.41
C LYS A 281 4.31 11.67 -7.74
N ASN A 282 5.26 11.87 -8.66
CA ASN A 282 4.96 12.36 -10.01
C ASN A 282 4.12 11.36 -10.81
N ILE A 283 4.40 10.05 -10.72
CA ILE A 283 3.55 9.01 -11.36
C ILE A 283 2.09 9.16 -10.91
N VAL A 284 1.89 9.31 -9.60
CA VAL A 284 0.56 9.52 -9.01
C VAL A 284 -0.06 10.83 -9.48
N ALA A 285 0.67 11.93 -9.42
CA ALA A 285 0.17 13.25 -9.82
C ALA A 285 -0.26 13.28 -11.29
N VAL A 286 0.54 12.73 -12.20
CA VAL A 286 0.18 12.59 -13.63
C VAL A 286 -1.09 11.76 -13.80
N THR A 287 -1.20 10.65 -13.08
CA THR A 287 -2.35 9.75 -13.16
C THR A 287 -3.63 10.44 -12.66
N ILE A 288 -3.56 11.13 -11.52
CA ILE A 288 -4.67 11.92 -10.99
C ILE A 288 -5.10 13.01 -11.99
N THR A 289 -4.16 13.76 -12.54
CA THR A 289 -4.49 14.82 -13.52
C THR A 289 -5.16 14.27 -14.78
N LYS A 290 -4.73 13.09 -15.25
CA LYS A 290 -5.36 12.44 -16.42
C LYS A 290 -6.78 11.98 -16.12
N LEU A 291 -7.01 11.33 -14.98
CA LEU A 291 -8.33 10.85 -14.56
C LEU A 291 -9.27 12.00 -14.14
N GLY A 292 -8.74 13.02 -13.47
CA GLY A 292 -9.49 14.18 -13.00
C GLY A 292 -10.06 15.07 -14.10
N ARG A 293 -9.61 14.89 -15.35
CA ARG A 293 -10.20 15.51 -16.56
C ARG A 293 -11.50 14.84 -17.00
N THR A 294 -11.73 13.59 -16.61
CA THR A 294 -12.96 12.86 -16.90
C THR A 294 -13.94 13.04 -15.73
N PRO A 295 -15.12 13.63 -15.96
CA PRO A 295 -16.10 13.82 -14.89
C PRO A 295 -16.50 12.49 -14.23
N GLY A 296 -16.30 12.40 -12.91
CA GLY A 296 -16.75 11.27 -12.09
C GLY A 296 -15.76 10.12 -11.92
N GLU A 297 -14.57 10.18 -12.52
CA GLU A 297 -13.55 9.12 -12.34
C GLU A 297 -12.88 9.18 -10.96
N LEU A 298 -12.58 10.38 -10.46
CA LEU A 298 -12.00 10.58 -9.13
C LEU A 298 -12.81 11.57 -8.30
N SER A 299 -13.30 11.11 -7.15
CA SER A 299 -13.99 11.94 -6.16
C SER A 299 -13.73 11.46 -4.74
N GLU A 300 -13.78 12.37 -3.79
CA GLU A 300 -13.77 12.05 -2.36
C GLU A 300 -15.01 11.21 -2.00
N PRO A 301 -14.87 10.02 -1.39
CA PRO A 301 -15.99 9.15 -1.05
C PRO A 301 -17.04 9.81 -0.13
N THR A 302 -16.58 10.66 0.79
CA THR A 302 -17.43 11.24 1.84
C THR A 302 -18.21 12.46 1.35
N GLN A 303 -17.57 13.33 0.56
CA GLN A 303 -18.15 14.62 0.15
C GLN A 303 -18.55 14.66 -1.32
N GLY A 304 -18.18 13.65 -2.12
CA GLY A 304 -18.37 13.64 -3.56
C GLY A 304 -17.59 14.73 -4.30
N LYS A 305 -16.63 15.38 -3.62
CA LYS A 305 -15.82 16.45 -4.20
C LYS A 305 -14.91 15.87 -5.28
N PRO A 306 -14.92 16.41 -6.51
CA PRO A 306 -14.01 15.95 -7.55
C PRO A 306 -12.55 16.14 -7.14
N ILE A 307 -11.72 15.14 -7.44
CA ILE A 307 -10.27 15.21 -7.24
C ILE A 307 -9.64 15.35 -8.62
N ARG A 308 -8.94 16.47 -8.84
CA ARG A 308 -8.50 16.90 -10.17
C ARG A 308 -6.99 16.95 -10.32
N ASP A 309 -6.29 17.03 -9.21
CA ASP A 309 -4.86 17.22 -9.12
C ASP A 309 -4.32 16.62 -7.82
N TYR A 310 -2.99 16.59 -7.70
CA TYR A 310 -2.34 16.04 -6.53
C TYR A 310 -2.65 16.82 -5.24
N LEU A 311 -2.80 18.15 -5.33
CA LEU A 311 -3.09 18.99 -4.18
C LEU A 311 -4.47 18.70 -3.58
N SER A 312 -5.50 18.56 -4.42
CA SER A 312 -6.86 18.20 -4.01
C SER A 312 -6.90 16.78 -3.43
N ALA A 313 -6.15 15.84 -4.00
CA ALA A 313 -5.98 14.51 -3.42
C ALA A 313 -5.33 14.57 -2.03
N TYR A 314 -4.22 15.31 -1.88
CA TYR A 314 -3.55 15.51 -0.60
C TYR A 314 -4.46 16.16 0.45
N GLN A 315 -5.22 17.19 0.06
CA GLN A 315 -6.19 17.86 0.94
C GLN A 315 -7.33 16.93 1.38
N ALA A 316 -7.72 15.98 0.51
CA ALA A 316 -8.66 14.91 0.83
C ALA A 316 -8.01 13.75 1.63
N GLY A 317 -6.74 13.87 2.02
CA GLY A 317 -5.99 12.80 2.68
C GLY A 317 -5.86 11.55 1.82
N PHE A 318 -5.81 11.71 0.50
CA PHE A 318 -5.81 10.64 -0.50
C PHE A 318 -7.02 9.68 -0.44
N GLN A 319 -8.11 10.08 0.23
CA GLN A 319 -9.36 9.34 0.20
C GLN A 319 -10.04 9.54 -1.16
N MET A 320 -9.76 8.65 -2.11
CA MET A 320 -10.23 8.72 -3.49
C MET A 320 -10.42 7.34 -4.10
N GLY A 321 -10.96 7.29 -5.32
CA GLY A 321 -11.02 6.05 -6.11
C GLY A 321 -9.62 5.51 -6.42
N HIS A 322 -9.53 4.22 -6.74
CA HIS A 322 -8.25 3.58 -7.05
C HIS A 322 -7.65 4.13 -8.35
N LEU A 323 -6.34 4.28 -8.36
CA LEU A 323 -5.55 4.59 -9.54
C LEU A 323 -5.14 3.29 -10.25
N GLU A 324 -4.93 3.37 -11.56
CA GLU A 324 -4.32 2.31 -12.36
C GLU A 324 -3.11 2.88 -13.10
N CYS A 325 -2.03 3.13 -12.37
CA CYS A 325 -0.88 3.91 -12.86
C CYS A 325 -0.26 3.32 -14.14
N VAL A 326 -0.20 1.99 -14.28
CA VAL A 326 0.28 1.33 -15.52
C VAL A 326 -0.48 1.76 -16.79
N LYS A 327 -1.76 2.13 -16.68
CA LYS A 327 -2.59 2.53 -17.82
C LYS A 327 -2.43 3.99 -18.19
N HIS A 328 -2.08 4.83 -17.22
CA HIS A 328 -2.14 6.28 -17.38
C HIS A 328 -0.78 6.96 -17.38
N TYR A 329 0.25 6.40 -16.75
CA TYR A 329 1.58 7.01 -16.70
C TYR A 329 2.47 6.53 -17.86
N LEU A 330 3.09 7.45 -18.60
CA LEU A 330 4.17 7.14 -19.53
C LEU A 330 5.51 7.66 -18.96
N PRO A 331 6.61 6.91 -19.06
CA PRO A 331 7.91 7.39 -18.58
C PRO A 331 8.28 8.72 -19.24
N GLY A 332 8.65 9.70 -18.41
CA GLY A 332 8.95 11.06 -18.85
C GLY A 332 7.77 12.02 -18.74
N ASP A 333 6.54 11.54 -18.54
CA ASP A 333 5.42 12.41 -18.18
C ASP A 333 5.74 13.17 -16.89
N GLN A 334 5.42 14.46 -16.88
CA GLN A 334 5.53 15.35 -15.73
C GLN A 334 4.14 15.86 -15.38
N ALA A 335 3.84 15.93 -14.08
CA ALA A 335 2.63 16.57 -13.61
C ALA A 335 2.68 18.06 -13.99
N VAL A 336 1.72 18.50 -14.79
CA VAL A 336 1.55 19.91 -15.09
C VAL A 336 0.87 20.53 -13.88
N VAL A 337 1.59 21.39 -13.17
CA VAL A 337 0.96 22.31 -12.22
C VAL A 337 0.21 23.33 -13.08
N ASP A 338 -1.08 23.07 -13.35
CA ASP A 338 -1.91 24.03 -14.06
C ASP A 338 -2.02 25.30 -13.20
N GLU A 339 -1.21 26.31 -13.51
CA GLU A 339 -1.27 27.62 -12.87
C GLU A 339 -2.58 28.36 -13.21
N THR A 340 -3.30 27.91 -14.24
CA THR A 340 -4.59 28.49 -14.60
C THR A 340 -5.66 28.01 -13.62
N PRO A 341 -6.26 28.90 -12.80
CA PRO A 341 -7.33 28.52 -11.90
C PRO A 341 -8.46 27.89 -12.71
N PHE A 342 -8.87 26.68 -12.33
CA PHE A 342 -10.03 26.04 -12.93
C PHE A 342 -11.24 26.93 -12.70
N ILE A 343 -11.69 27.60 -13.77
CA ILE A 343 -12.96 28.31 -13.77
C ILE A 343 -14.01 27.21 -13.77
N GLU A 344 -14.66 26.99 -12.63
CA GLU A 344 -15.86 26.15 -12.59
C GLU A 344 -16.76 26.58 -13.75
N PRO A 345 -17.14 25.69 -14.68
CA PRO A 345 -18.07 26.05 -15.73
C PRO A 345 -19.30 26.57 -15.01
N ALA A 346 -19.57 27.87 -15.19
CA ALA A 346 -20.64 28.56 -14.49
C ALA A 346 -21.89 27.69 -14.60
N ALA A 347 -22.37 27.19 -13.45
CA ALA A 347 -23.50 26.28 -13.38
C ALA A 347 -24.56 26.83 -14.34
N SER A 348 -24.85 26.09 -15.42
CA SER A 348 -25.75 26.61 -16.44
C SER A 348 -27.06 26.92 -15.73
N VAL A 349 -27.36 28.20 -15.58
CA VAL A 349 -28.59 28.66 -14.97
C VAL A 349 -29.69 28.14 -15.88
N ALA A 350 -30.28 27.00 -15.50
CA ALA A 350 -31.44 26.48 -16.16
C ALA A 350 -32.51 27.59 -16.09
N PRO A 351 -33.12 27.98 -17.22
CA PRO A 351 -34.14 29.01 -17.20
C PRO A 351 -35.28 28.56 -16.29
N ALA A 352 -35.60 29.39 -15.31
CA ALA A 352 -36.70 29.19 -14.39
C ALA A 352 -38.02 29.15 -15.17
N ALA A 353 -38.55 27.96 -15.39
CA ALA A 353 -39.93 27.75 -15.77
C ALA A 353 -40.70 27.26 -14.54
N ALA A 354 -41.55 28.14 -14.01
CA ALA A 354 -42.54 27.83 -13.01
C ALA A 354 -43.66 26.97 -13.62
N GLU A 355 -44.05 25.87 -12.97
CA GLU A 355 -45.31 25.80 -12.23
C GLU A 355 -45.57 24.40 -11.62
N SER A 356 -46.12 24.49 -10.41
CA SER A 356 -46.67 23.50 -9.46
C SER A 356 -47.00 22.06 -9.90
N SER A 357 -46.60 21.11 -9.07
CA SER A 357 -47.58 20.25 -8.37
C SER A 357 -47.00 19.72 -7.05
N ALA A 358 -47.86 19.74 -6.03
CA ALA A 358 -47.56 19.39 -4.66
C ALA A 358 -47.48 17.87 -4.46
N GLN A 359 -46.49 17.37 -3.71
CA GLN A 359 -46.64 16.15 -2.92
C GLN A 359 -45.59 16.00 -1.80
N SER A 360 -46.16 15.89 -0.59
CA SER A 360 -45.67 15.37 0.71
C SER A 360 -44.19 15.43 1.08
N LYS A 361 -43.92 16.22 2.13
CA LYS A 361 -42.77 16.07 3.03
C LYS A 361 -42.80 14.71 3.73
N LYS A 362 -41.79 13.88 3.51
CA LYS A 362 -41.34 12.83 4.44
C LYS A 362 -39.85 13.04 4.74
N SER A 363 -39.49 12.77 5.99
CA SER A 363 -38.27 13.12 6.70
C SER A 363 -36.98 12.56 6.08
N PHE A 364 -35.96 13.42 6.04
CA PHE A 364 -34.58 13.14 5.66
C PHE A 364 -33.82 12.26 6.67
N LEU A 365 -34.39 12.02 7.86
CA LEU A 365 -33.79 11.22 8.93
C LEU A 365 -33.93 9.69 8.76
N ASP A 366 -34.64 9.20 7.73
CA ASP A 366 -34.72 7.76 7.42
C ASP A 366 -33.69 7.31 6.35
N ARG A 367 -32.81 8.20 5.87
CA ARG A 367 -31.90 7.94 4.72
C ARG A 367 -30.41 7.76 5.05
N MET A 368 -30.02 7.68 6.33
CA MET A 368 -28.63 7.38 6.74
C MET A 368 -28.47 6.09 7.55
N GLY A 369 -29.43 5.17 7.47
CA GLY A 369 -29.43 3.96 8.29
C GLY A 369 -29.59 2.66 7.49
N SER A 370 -28.91 2.50 6.34
CA SER A 370 -28.77 1.19 5.65
C SER A 370 -28.02 1.32 4.32
N SER A 371 -26.69 1.14 4.32
CA SER A 371 -25.93 0.88 3.08
C SER A 371 -24.73 -0.04 3.30
N LEU A 372 -24.88 -1.02 4.19
CA LEU A 372 -24.13 -2.27 4.16
C LEU A 372 -25.16 -3.37 4.43
N LEU A 373 -25.29 -4.31 3.48
CA LEU A 373 -26.29 -5.39 3.39
C LEU A 373 -27.57 -5.06 2.59
N ASN A 374 -27.58 -5.39 1.29
CA ASN A 374 -28.59 -6.31 0.72
C ASN A 374 -28.29 -6.72 -0.74
N LEU A 375 -28.11 -8.02 -0.92
CA LEU A 375 -28.27 -8.78 -2.17
C LEU A 375 -29.78 -9.00 -2.43
N PRO A 376 -30.19 -9.29 -3.68
CA PRO A 376 -31.59 -9.21 -4.10
C PRO A 376 -32.48 -10.33 -3.55
N SER A 377 -33.68 -9.97 -3.09
CA SER A 377 -34.75 -10.89 -2.74
C SER A 377 -35.62 -11.18 -3.96
N ILE A 378 -35.71 -12.47 -4.32
CA ILE A 378 -36.68 -13.00 -5.27
C ILE A 378 -38.03 -13.26 -4.56
N VAL A 379 -39.07 -12.87 -5.28
CA VAL A 379 -40.51 -12.80 -4.98
C VAL A 379 -41.14 -14.13 -4.52
N ARG A 380 -42.12 -14.06 -3.62
CA ARG A 380 -42.98 -15.18 -3.22
C ARG A 380 -44.40 -15.01 -3.79
N SER A 381 -44.70 -15.70 -4.89
CA SER A 381 -46.05 -15.95 -5.40
C SER A 381 -46.58 -17.32 -4.94
N LYS A 382 -47.90 -17.47 -4.87
CA LYS A 382 -48.61 -18.67 -4.40
C LYS A 382 -48.89 -19.67 -5.55
N ASN A 383 -48.71 -20.96 -5.24
CA ASN A 383 -49.38 -22.18 -5.72
C ASN A 383 -49.53 -22.51 -7.22
N LYS A 384 -48.94 -23.63 -7.67
CA LYS A 384 -49.62 -24.90 -8.05
C LYS A 384 -48.62 -26.01 -8.47
N GLU A 385 -49.10 -27.25 -8.40
CA GLU A 385 -48.46 -28.58 -8.42
C GLU A 385 -47.58 -28.94 -9.63
N LYS A 386 -46.45 -29.66 -9.41
CA LYS A 386 -46.15 -31.05 -9.87
C LYS A 386 -44.66 -31.45 -9.67
N GLU A 387 -44.51 -32.71 -9.24
CA GLU A 387 -43.40 -33.71 -9.16
C GLU A 387 -41.93 -33.48 -9.66
N PRO A 388 -40.96 -34.35 -9.24
CA PRO A 388 -39.65 -33.90 -8.75
C PRO A 388 -38.45 -34.19 -9.66
N GLU A 389 -37.41 -33.36 -9.56
CA GLU A 389 -36.05 -33.74 -9.93
C GLU A 389 -35.02 -33.34 -8.85
N LYS A 390 -34.02 -34.22 -8.70
CA LYS A 390 -32.99 -34.24 -7.66
C LYS A 390 -31.99 -33.10 -7.84
N GLY A 391 -31.63 -32.42 -6.75
CA GLY A 391 -30.51 -31.50 -6.71
C GLY A 391 -30.26 -30.93 -5.31
N SER A 392 -29.25 -31.47 -4.64
CA SER A 392 -28.77 -31.06 -3.31
C SER A 392 -28.19 -29.64 -3.35
N LYS A 393 -28.67 -28.75 -2.47
CA LYS A 393 -28.04 -27.46 -2.12
C LYS A 393 -28.05 -27.27 -0.61
N TYR A 394 -26.87 -27.21 -0.01
CA TYR A 394 -26.66 -26.80 1.38
C TYR A 394 -27.00 -25.31 1.55
N LYS A 395 -27.86 -24.98 2.52
CA LYS A 395 -28.18 -23.62 2.94
C LYS A 395 -27.34 -23.25 4.18
N ALA A 396 -26.59 -22.15 4.09
CA ALA A 396 -25.98 -21.51 5.24
C ALA A 396 -27.07 -20.91 6.15
N LYS A 397 -27.02 -21.22 7.45
CA LYS A 397 -27.88 -20.62 8.47
C LYS A 397 -27.22 -19.34 8.99
N SER A 398 -27.95 -18.23 8.95
CA SER A 398 -27.61 -16.97 9.60
C SER A 398 -27.66 -17.13 11.13
N PHE A 399 -26.60 -16.70 11.82
CA PHE A 399 -26.55 -16.65 13.28
C PHE A 399 -27.25 -15.39 13.83
N PRO A 400 -27.84 -15.45 15.03
CA PRO A 400 -28.47 -14.30 15.68
C PRO A 400 -27.44 -13.36 16.31
N THR A 401 -27.70 -12.06 16.21
CA THR A 401 -26.99 -10.98 16.90
C THR A 401 -27.23 -11.07 18.42
N PRO A 402 -26.20 -11.05 19.27
CA PRO A 402 -26.39 -10.99 20.72
C PRO A 402 -26.71 -9.57 21.21
N PRO A 403 -27.38 -9.43 22.37
CA PRO A 403 -27.83 -8.16 22.89
C PRO A 403 -26.69 -7.32 23.47
N SER A 404 -26.86 -5.99 23.36
CA SER A 404 -26.01 -4.98 23.97
C SER A 404 -26.20 -4.98 25.50
N GLU A 405 -25.17 -5.32 26.25
CA GLU A 405 -25.09 -5.00 27.68
C GLU A 405 -23.81 -4.23 28.02
N SER A 406 -24.03 -3.20 28.83
CA SER A 406 -23.05 -2.29 29.43
C SER A 406 -22.34 -2.95 30.60
N ALA A 407 -21.00 -3.02 30.58
CA ALA A 407 -20.21 -3.38 31.75
C ALA A 407 -18.90 -2.58 31.86
N GLY A 408 -18.84 -1.79 32.95
CA GLY A 408 -17.71 -1.70 33.88
C GLY A 408 -16.30 -1.37 33.36
N ASN A 409 -15.89 -0.13 33.59
CA ASN A 409 -14.49 0.29 33.58
C ASN A 409 -13.66 -0.47 34.64
N LEU A 410 -12.75 -1.34 34.20
CA LEU A 410 -11.60 -1.81 34.98
C LEU A 410 -10.41 -1.97 34.03
N LEU A 411 -9.65 -0.90 33.84
CA LEU A 411 -8.28 -0.96 33.34
C LEU A 411 -7.49 0.23 33.92
N GLY A 412 -6.53 -0.11 34.76
CA GLY A 412 -5.51 0.81 35.26
C GLY A 412 -4.46 1.12 34.18
N LYS A 413 -3.90 2.32 34.32
CA LYS A 413 -2.84 2.95 33.53
C LYS A 413 -3.23 3.30 32.09
N THR A 414 -3.54 4.58 31.93
CA THR A 414 -3.73 5.31 30.68
C THR A 414 -2.46 5.22 29.81
N ASN A 415 -2.43 4.29 28.86
CA ASN A 415 -1.60 4.47 27.68
C ASN A 415 -2.28 5.56 26.85
N SER A 416 -1.74 6.77 26.89
CA SER A 416 -2.14 7.85 25.98
C SER A 416 -2.01 7.33 24.54
N LEU A 417 -3.02 7.59 23.71
CA LEU A 417 -2.92 7.38 22.27
C LEU A 417 -1.71 8.15 21.71
N PRO A 418 -1.09 7.66 20.63
CA PRO A 418 0.17 8.18 20.17
C PRO A 418 0.02 9.65 19.75
N THR A 419 0.79 10.52 20.40
CA THR A 419 1.23 11.77 19.77
C THR A 419 2.26 11.36 18.73
N VAL A 420 2.01 11.64 17.45
CA VAL A 420 3.00 11.47 16.39
C VAL A 420 4.20 12.34 16.75
N MET A 421 5.25 11.73 17.31
CA MET A 421 6.50 12.43 17.58
C MET A 421 7.28 12.46 16.27
N SER A 422 7.39 13.65 15.67
CA SER A 422 8.31 13.90 14.57
C SER A 422 9.74 13.68 15.06
N ASP A 423 10.46 12.74 14.44
CA ASP A 423 11.89 12.49 14.68
C ASP A 423 12.70 13.72 14.22
N PRO A 424 13.52 14.36 15.08
CA PRO A 424 14.22 15.59 14.74
C PRO A 424 15.37 15.41 13.72
N ASP A 425 15.83 14.19 13.45
CA ASP A 425 16.97 13.93 12.55
C ASP A 425 16.56 13.58 11.10
N TYR A 426 15.25 13.52 10.80
CA TYR A 426 14.75 13.40 9.42
C TYR A 426 14.58 14.81 8.83
N ASP A 427 15.37 15.17 7.82
CA ASP A 427 15.30 16.48 7.17
C ASP A 427 14.02 16.60 6.31
N VAL A 428 12.91 16.95 6.96
CA VAL A 428 11.59 17.21 6.37
C VAL A 428 11.57 18.49 5.51
N THR A 429 12.68 19.24 5.42
CA THR A 429 12.69 20.58 4.82
C THR A 429 12.75 20.62 3.30
N GLN A 430 12.93 19.48 2.61
CA GLN A 430 12.65 19.44 1.18
C GLN A 430 11.15 19.63 0.95
N SER A 431 10.80 20.82 0.46
CA SER A 431 9.47 21.15 -0.04
C SER A 431 9.06 20.07 -1.04
N ASP A 432 7.86 19.50 -0.86
CA ASP A 432 7.33 18.57 -1.85
C ASP A 432 7.19 19.35 -3.17
N PRO A 433 7.91 19.00 -4.25
CA PRO A 433 7.90 19.80 -5.48
C PRO A 433 6.51 19.88 -6.12
N LEU A 434 5.60 18.99 -5.73
CA LEU A 434 4.21 18.96 -6.20
C LEU A 434 3.25 19.79 -5.34
N MET A 435 3.72 20.32 -4.20
CA MET A 435 2.94 21.19 -3.34
C MET A 435 3.33 22.65 -3.61
N PRO A 436 2.35 23.57 -3.70
CA PRO A 436 2.68 24.98 -3.79
C PRO A 436 3.52 25.39 -2.58
N PRO A 437 4.52 26.28 -2.75
CA PRO A 437 5.28 26.78 -1.63
C PRO A 437 4.31 27.36 -0.61
N GLN A 438 4.40 26.91 0.64
CA GLN A 438 3.56 27.45 1.71
C GLN A 438 3.88 28.94 1.79
N THR A 439 2.95 29.79 1.34
CA THR A 439 3.07 31.23 1.52
C THR A 439 3.15 31.45 3.02
N ALA A 440 4.33 31.85 3.49
CA ALA A 440 4.54 32.17 4.89
C ALA A 440 3.43 33.13 5.31
N THR A 441 2.55 32.69 6.19
CA THR A 441 1.50 33.54 6.74
C THR A 441 2.20 34.77 7.30
N PRO A 442 1.82 36.00 6.92
CA PRO A 442 2.48 37.18 7.44
C PRO A 442 2.31 37.17 8.95
N THR A 443 3.39 36.92 9.66
CA THR A 443 3.46 37.16 11.09
C THR A 443 3.28 38.67 11.25
N HIS A 444 2.07 39.09 11.62
CA HIS A 444 1.82 40.43 12.13
C HIS A 444 2.58 40.59 13.46
N SER A 445 3.88 40.91 13.37
CA SER A 445 4.63 41.52 14.46
C SER A 445 4.60 43.02 14.24
N ASP A 446 3.54 43.66 14.72
CA ASP A 446 3.52 45.09 14.95
C ASP A 446 4.22 45.41 16.29
N GLN A 447 5.00 46.50 16.26
CA GLN A 447 5.63 47.24 17.36
C GLN A 447 6.96 46.70 17.94
N SER A 448 8.08 47.35 17.58
CA SER A 448 8.60 48.46 18.40
C SER A 448 9.92 49.04 17.85
N GLU A 449 9.88 50.36 17.63
CA GLU A 449 10.91 51.38 17.92
C GLU A 449 12.30 51.38 17.25
N ALA A 450 12.47 52.49 16.52
CA ALA A 450 13.66 53.18 16.04
C ALA A 450 14.94 53.14 16.91
N ASN A 451 16.10 52.99 16.25
CA ASN A 451 17.10 54.07 16.16
C ASN A 451 18.11 53.84 15.01
N PRO A 452 18.68 54.89 14.40
CA PRO A 452 19.40 54.83 13.14
C PRO A 452 20.92 54.84 13.30
N GLY A 453 21.61 54.40 12.23
CA GLY A 453 22.94 54.91 11.91
C GLY A 453 24.05 53.87 11.88
N ALA A 454 24.37 53.40 10.66
CA ALA A 454 25.75 53.40 10.14
C ALA A 454 25.75 52.76 8.74
N ARG A 455 25.99 53.60 7.72
CA ARG A 455 26.61 53.15 6.47
C ARG A 455 28.10 52.93 6.73
N PRO A 456 28.73 51.99 6.01
CA PRO A 456 29.63 52.47 4.95
C PRO A 456 29.49 51.70 3.63
N GLN A 457 29.75 52.43 2.56
CA GLN A 457 29.89 51.93 1.19
C GLN A 457 31.34 51.52 0.88
N PHE A 458 31.47 50.76 -0.22
CA PHE A 458 32.62 50.56 -1.12
C PHE A 458 33.66 49.49 -0.75
N PHE A 459 33.75 48.43 -1.59
CA PHE A 459 34.81 48.30 -2.61
C PHE A 459 34.42 47.32 -3.73
N LYS A 460 34.96 47.59 -4.93
CA LYS A 460 34.70 46.97 -6.24
C LYS A 460 35.35 45.58 -6.41
N PRO A 461 34.88 44.75 -7.37
CA PRO A 461 35.57 43.53 -7.79
C PRO A 461 36.72 43.83 -8.77
N SER A 462 37.85 43.13 -8.63
CA SER A 462 39.00 43.21 -9.54
C SER A 462 39.29 41.86 -10.19
N ALA A 463 39.20 41.87 -11.53
CA ALA A 463 40.03 41.22 -12.54
C ALA A 463 40.33 39.69 -12.49
N ARG A 464 39.91 39.04 -13.60
CA ARG A 464 40.57 37.87 -14.23
C ARG A 464 42.08 38.08 -14.39
N PRO A 465 42.82 36.97 -14.52
CA PRO A 465 43.76 36.86 -15.64
C PRO A 465 43.50 35.65 -16.54
N ALA A 466 44.06 35.79 -17.73
CA ALA A 466 43.84 35.02 -18.93
C ALA A 466 44.65 33.73 -19.03
N GLU A 467 44.14 32.87 -19.90
CA GLU A 467 44.81 31.99 -20.87
C GLU A 467 46.34 31.84 -20.79
N ALA A 468 46.77 30.57 -20.77
CA ALA A 468 48.01 30.13 -21.41
C ALA A 468 47.70 28.88 -22.25
N GLN A 469 47.61 29.08 -23.57
CA GLN A 469 47.81 28.05 -24.58
C GLN A 469 49.29 27.99 -24.95
N ALA A 470 49.87 26.79 -25.00
CA ALA A 470 50.96 26.38 -25.92
C ALA A 470 51.11 24.85 -25.79
N GLN A 471 50.59 24.09 -26.75
CA GLN A 471 51.25 23.66 -28.00
C GLN A 471 52.13 22.42 -27.88
N THR A 472 51.66 21.36 -28.57
CA THR A 472 52.40 20.49 -29.52
C THR A 472 53.48 19.56 -28.96
N ASN A 473 53.80 18.40 -29.51
CA ASN A 473 53.36 17.50 -30.59
C ASN A 473 53.80 16.09 -30.09
N ILE A 474 53.30 14.96 -30.58
CA ILE A 474 53.95 14.10 -31.60
C ILE A 474 53.07 12.82 -31.62
N LEU A 475 52.33 12.54 -32.69
CA LEU A 475 52.71 11.64 -33.79
C LEU A 475 52.93 10.17 -33.36
N SER A 476 51.94 9.31 -33.67
CA SER A 476 52.22 8.02 -34.31
C SER A 476 50.95 7.46 -34.94
N GLN A 477 51.01 7.35 -36.26
CA GLN A 477 50.05 6.66 -37.09
C GLN A 477 50.20 5.14 -36.89
N HIS A 478 49.09 4.39 -36.90
CA HIS A 478 49.06 3.13 -37.65
C HIS A 478 47.63 2.75 -38.07
N ARG A 479 47.52 2.53 -39.39
CA ARG A 479 46.51 1.83 -40.20
C ARG A 479 45.77 0.72 -39.42
N GLY A 480 44.47 0.46 -39.58
CA GLY A 480 43.63 0.51 -40.77
C GLY A 480 43.08 -0.90 -41.04
N GLY A 481 41.76 -1.06 -41.23
CA GLY A 481 41.17 -2.31 -41.72
C GLY A 481 39.76 -2.62 -41.22
N THR A 482 38.77 -2.24 -42.02
CA THR A 482 37.46 -2.92 -42.14
C THR A 482 37.29 -3.29 -43.63
N PRO A 483 36.25 -4.02 -44.04
CA PRO A 483 35.78 -5.33 -43.58
C PRO A 483 35.68 -6.31 -44.77
N LYS A 484 35.31 -7.58 -44.56
CA LYS A 484 34.47 -8.32 -45.53
C LYS A 484 33.84 -9.60 -44.98
N SER A 485 32.60 -9.74 -45.43
CA SER A 485 31.64 -10.85 -45.45
C SER A 485 32.17 -12.24 -45.79
N SER A 486 31.63 -13.23 -45.09
CA SER A 486 30.97 -14.43 -45.65
C SER A 486 30.24 -15.17 -44.54
#